data_AF-A0A7C9FS78-F1
#
_entry.id   AF-A0A7C9FS78-F1
#
_cell.length_a   1.000
_cell.length_b   1.000
_cell.length_c   1.000
_cell.angle_alpha   90.00
_cell.angle_beta   90.00
_cell.angle_gamma   90.00
#
_symmetry.space_group_name_H-M   'P 1'
#
loop_
_entity.id
_entity.type
_entity.pdbx_description
1 polymer ?
#
loop_
_entity_poly.entity_id
_entity_poly.type
_entity_poly.pdbx_seq_one_letter_code
_entity_poly.pdbx_strand_id
1 'polypeptide(L)'
;MATQINTVNPVPDNYNPASQLPQWMEVGSNFALPSGHFHQASPNREDRGIEHTFNKGVTHFSLLDANDEAGGAAAFRARFPGRAYQDVPRIQDIFNLARQGPDNWQPTTGGNYNLAFWPGGPMTTQQALNAANGLDLNIGLFVGELLEGDAYLPELHPSWKVFIDRCMERLPDGALFAANYFTRWHGGVNYNLGEASRAAHEGMLTSNSNTWPTSIYHPGNNYSATNLIVEGIYLNAPDQTAKQMLQAIFRMRLSKKLGKAAGLFVFDVNEWLPGYAHNTYLPSGVFERSNKAAHNPQLSLLWPFLAHEYGNVSIEWGLKRRAKVDKTKILDISFYMSGKDRFYPSGSSTPTTYPNYVNEGSNYYDIPAFLADFPNFGLRAWNVTGGRTVGGTDYYCDYRINGGNWINKTANGTEEVRQYYDKTYVVKARIKGGQMSVLAYNFWADNIRRTLEFRHPTNSGITYQMDVCGIGPFAQLINL
;
A
#
# COMPACT_ATOMS: atom_id res chain seq x y z
N MET A 1 10.38 -37.25 18.86
CA MET A 1 9.56 -36.64 19.93
C MET A 1 8.76 -35.51 19.31
N ALA A 2 7.44 -35.56 19.36
CA ALA A 2 6.58 -34.52 18.79
C ALA A 2 6.58 -33.31 19.74
N THR A 3 7.12 -32.18 19.28
CA THR A 3 7.06 -30.93 20.02
C THR A 3 5.63 -30.42 19.97
N GLN A 4 4.96 -30.41 21.12
CA GLN A 4 3.65 -29.83 21.30
C GLN A 4 3.75 -28.33 21.00
N ILE A 5 3.10 -27.88 19.92
CA ILE A 5 3.01 -26.46 19.61
C ILE A 5 2.02 -25.87 20.61
N ASN A 6 2.53 -25.18 21.63
CA ASN A 6 1.72 -24.31 22.46
C ASN A 6 1.21 -23.18 21.57
N THR A 7 -0.06 -23.25 21.17
CA THR A 7 -0.75 -22.10 20.60
C THR A 7 -0.87 -21.05 21.70
N VAL A 8 0.04 -20.09 21.71
CA VAL A 8 -0.07 -18.88 22.52
C VAL A 8 -1.37 -18.20 22.10
N ASN A 9 -2.22 -17.84 23.06
CA ASN A 9 -3.38 -17.02 22.77
C ASN A 9 -2.89 -15.77 22.02
N PRO A 10 -3.31 -15.52 20.76
CA PRO A 10 -2.82 -14.39 20.00
C PRO A 10 -3.28 -13.06 20.61
N VAL A 11 -4.28 -13.10 21.49
CA VAL A 11 -4.81 -11.96 22.22
C VAL A 11 -3.87 -11.61 23.38
N PRO A 12 -3.25 -10.42 23.40
CA PRO A 12 -2.36 -9.98 24.46
C PRO A 12 -3.09 -9.97 25.81
N ASP A 13 -2.38 -10.28 26.90
CA ASP A 13 -2.96 -10.39 28.25
C ASP A 13 -3.63 -9.08 28.73
N ASN A 14 -3.30 -7.94 28.12
CA ASN A 14 -3.90 -6.64 28.39
C ASN A 14 -5.07 -6.26 27.45
N TYR A 15 -5.52 -7.17 26.59
CA TYR A 15 -6.69 -6.94 25.73
C TYR A 15 -7.96 -6.90 26.58
N ASN A 16 -8.56 -5.72 26.72
CA ASN A 16 -9.82 -5.54 27.43
C ASN A 16 -10.99 -5.39 26.42
N PRO A 17 -11.90 -6.38 26.36
CA PRO A 17 -13.04 -6.36 25.44
C PRO A 17 -14.13 -5.37 25.87
N ALA A 18 -14.19 -4.94 27.14
CA ALA A 18 -15.17 -3.98 27.63
C ALA A 18 -14.84 -2.54 27.21
N SER A 19 -13.55 -2.24 27.05
CA SER A 19 -13.07 -0.99 26.47
C SER A 19 -12.87 -1.07 24.95
N GLN A 20 -12.92 -2.27 24.33
CA GLN A 20 -12.54 -2.55 22.92
C GLN A 20 -11.35 -1.72 22.47
N LEU A 21 -10.31 -1.89 23.29
CA LEU A 21 -9.08 -1.14 23.42
C LEU A 21 -8.13 -1.43 22.23
N PRO A 22 -6.89 -0.91 22.27
CA PRO A 22 -6.12 -0.27 21.20
C PRO A 22 -5.87 -1.15 19.96
N GLN A 23 -5.51 -0.51 18.85
CA GLN A 23 -5.11 -1.17 17.60
C GLN A 23 -4.02 -2.23 17.86
N TRP A 24 -4.04 -3.33 17.12
CA TRP A 24 -3.05 -4.40 17.22
C TRP A 24 -1.61 -3.89 17.04
N MET A 25 -1.43 -2.87 16.19
CA MET A 25 -0.17 -2.13 16.08
C MET A 25 0.33 -1.65 17.45
N GLU A 26 -0.55 -1.17 18.32
CA GLU A 26 -0.20 -0.56 19.59
C GLU A 26 0.22 -1.60 20.64
N VAL A 27 -0.33 -2.81 20.58
CA VAL A 27 -0.02 -3.92 21.51
C VAL A 27 1.01 -4.90 20.98
N GLY A 28 1.31 -4.88 19.67
CA GLY A 28 2.37 -5.69 19.07
C GLY A 28 3.76 -5.38 19.64
N SER A 29 4.75 -6.27 19.46
CA SER A 29 6.12 -5.98 19.90
C SER A 29 6.73 -4.83 19.09
N ASN A 30 7.60 -4.04 19.71
CA ASN A 30 8.35 -3.02 19.00
C ASN A 30 9.28 -3.63 17.94
N PHE A 31 9.46 -2.94 16.83
CA PHE A 31 10.43 -3.29 15.80
C PHE A 31 10.83 -2.06 14.98
N ALA A 32 11.97 -2.15 14.32
CA ALA A 32 12.44 -1.14 13.38
C ALA A 32 12.60 -1.78 12.00
N LEU A 33 12.21 -1.05 10.97
CA LEU A 33 12.48 -1.45 9.59
C LEU A 33 13.96 -1.23 9.23
N PRO A 34 14.54 -2.05 8.33
CA PRO A 34 15.88 -1.82 7.81
C PRO A 34 15.98 -0.47 7.07
N SER A 35 17.19 0.07 6.99
CA SER A 35 17.45 1.31 6.22
C SER A 35 16.95 1.18 4.78
N GLY A 36 16.39 2.26 4.24
CA GLY A 36 15.82 2.29 2.88
C GLY A 36 14.42 1.67 2.75
N HIS A 37 13.78 1.28 3.85
CA HIS A 37 12.38 0.86 3.88
C HIS A 37 11.50 1.90 4.57
N PHE A 38 10.35 2.17 3.95
CA PHE A 38 9.42 3.23 4.33
C PHE A 38 8.07 2.60 4.59
N HIS A 39 7.53 2.85 5.78
CA HIS A 39 6.17 2.56 6.16
C HIS A 39 5.52 3.81 6.71
N GLN A 40 4.35 4.16 6.16
CA GLN A 40 3.46 5.16 6.72
C GLN A 40 2.15 4.48 7.10
N ALA A 41 1.71 4.77 8.33
CA ALA A 41 0.39 4.44 8.85
C ALA A 41 -0.05 5.58 9.78
N SER A 42 -1.35 5.84 9.87
CA SER A 42 -1.90 6.79 10.82
C SER A 42 -1.93 6.20 12.25
N PRO A 43 -1.70 6.99 13.30
CA PRO A 43 -1.76 6.50 14.68
C PRO A 43 -3.20 6.36 15.17
N ASN A 44 -3.41 5.58 16.23
CA ASN A 44 -4.57 5.74 17.10
C ASN A 44 -4.22 6.77 18.20
N ARG A 45 -5.16 7.66 18.53
CA ARG A 45 -4.95 8.85 19.39
C ARG A 45 -5.45 8.67 20.82
N GLU A 46 -5.84 7.46 21.21
CA GLU A 46 -6.51 7.24 22.50
C GLU A 46 -5.58 7.40 23.72
N ASP A 47 -4.32 6.96 23.64
CA ASP A 47 -3.40 6.97 24.80
C ASP A 47 -1.91 7.09 24.44
N ARG A 48 -1.51 6.98 23.17
CA ARG A 48 -0.10 6.83 22.78
C ARG A 48 0.33 7.91 21.78
N GLY A 49 1.38 8.64 22.12
CA GLY A 49 1.95 9.68 21.25
C GLY A 49 2.64 9.11 20.00
N ILE A 50 3.02 9.98 19.06
CA ILE A 50 3.69 9.61 17.79
C ILE A 50 4.92 8.71 17.98
N GLU A 51 5.71 8.94 19.04
CA GLU A 51 6.87 8.09 19.35
C GLU A 51 6.51 6.63 19.53
N HIS A 52 5.33 6.35 20.08
CA HIS A 52 4.84 5.00 20.23
C HIS A 52 4.65 4.36 18.85
N THR A 53 4.05 5.08 17.90
CA THR A 53 3.84 4.60 16.53
C THR A 53 5.16 4.31 15.83
N PHE A 54 6.17 5.16 15.98
CA PHE A 54 7.51 4.90 15.45
C PHE A 54 8.17 3.66 16.05
N ASN A 55 7.96 3.38 17.34
CA ASN A 55 8.44 2.15 17.96
C ASN A 55 7.74 0.89 17.41
N LYS A 56 6.62 1.03 16.70
CA LYS A 56 5.89 -0.05 16.01
C LYS A 56 6.27 -0.21 14.55
N GLY A 57 7.38 0.37 14.11
CA GLY A 57 7.89 0.18 12.76
C GLY A 57 7.33 1.15 11.72
N VAL A 58 6.43 2.05 12.11
CA VAL A 58 6.15 3.25 11.29
C VAL A 58 7.44 4.04 11.16
N THR A 59 7.66 4.59 9.97
CA THR A 59 8.86 5.36 9.66
C THR A 59 8.55 6.79 9.25
N HIS A 60 7.34 7.03 8.74
CA HIS A 60 6.89 8.32 8.26
C HIS A 60 5.46 8.59 8.71
N PHE A 61 5.13 9.86 8.90
CA PHE A 61 3.88 10.30 9.50
C PHE A 61 3.25 11.41 8.65
N SER A 62 1.94 11.30 8.40
CA SER A 62 1.20 12.27 7.57
C SER A 62 1.21 13.66 8.19
N LEU A 63 1.54 14.67 7.40
CA LEU A 63 1.46 16.07 7.84
C LEU A 63 0.04 16.54 8.09
N LEU A 64 -0.96 15.93 7.46
CA LEU A 64 -2.37 16.18 7.78
C LEU A 64 -2.68 15.73 9.22
N ASP A 65 -2.16 14.57 9.62
CA ASP A 65 -2.33 14.04 10.98
C ASP A 65 -1.49 14.81 12.02
N ALA A 66 -0.34 15.35 11.62
CA ALA A 66 0.58 16.08 12.51
C ALA A 66 0.08 17.49 12.88
N ASN A 67 -0.86 18.06 12.12
CA ASN A 67 -1.44 19.37 12.43
C ASN A 67 -2.24 19.39 13.74
N ASP A 68 -2.66 18.22 14.23
CA ASP A 68 -3.37 18.09 15.49
C ASP A 68 -2.42 17.98 16.71
N GLU A 69 -1.10 18.05 16.52
CA GLU A 69 -0.13 18.16 17.62
C GLU A 69 -0.03 19.58 18.19
N ALA A 70 0.41 19.68 19.45
CA ALA A 70 0.77 20.97 20.03
C ALA A 70 1.92 21.62 19.22
N GLY A 71 1.61 22.67 18.47
CA GLY A 71 2.56 23.34 17.57
C GLY A 71 2.52 22.87 16.10
N GLY A 72 1.62 21.95 15.76
CA GLY A 72 1.31 21.50 14.40
C GLY A 72 2.47 20.88 13.62
N ALA A 73 2.34 20.85 12.29
CA ALA A 73 3.34 20.27 11.38
C ALA A 73 4.77 20.82 11.57
N ALA A 74 4.93 22.10 11.94
CA ALA A 74 6.24 22.70 12.17
C ALA A 74 6.94 22.10 13.40
N ALA A 75 6.21 21.93 14.51
CA ALA A 75 6.73 21.27 15.71
C ALA A 75 7.06 19.80 15.45
N PHE A 76 6.20 19.09 14.72
CA PHE A 76 6.46 17.71 14.31
C PHE A 76 7.78 17.57 13.54
N ARG A 77 8.00 18.41 12.52
CA ARG A 77 9.23 18.37 11.71
C ARG A 77 10.47 18.74 12.51
N ALA A 78 10.37 19.64 13.47
CA ALA A 78 11.47 19.98 14.37
C ALA A 78 11.84 18.81 15.29
N ARG A 79 10.84 18.04 15.74
CA ARG A 79 11.02 16.88 16.63
C ARG A 79 11.44 15.61 15.89
N PHE A 80 10.96 15.44 14.65
CA PHE A 80 11.16 14.25 13.82
C PHE A 80 11.61 14.64 12.40
N PRO A 81 12.83 15.19 12.26
CA PRO A 81 13.35 15.63 10.96
C PRO A 81 13.40 14.46 9.97
N GLY A 82 12.95 14.71 8.74
CA GLY A 82 12.91 13.70 7.67
C GLY A 82 11.87 12.59 7.85
N ARG A 83 10.98 12.69 8.85
CA ARG A 83 9.92 11.68 9.10
C ARG A 83 8.54 12.12 8.60
N ALA A 84 8.45 13.32 8.04
CA ALA A 84 7.20 13.84 7.48
C ALA A 84 6.87 13.15 6.15
N TYR A 85 5.60 12.81 5.99
CA TYR A 85 4.98 12.36 4.76
C TYR A 85 3.99 13.43 4.28
N GLN A 86 4.15 13.87 3.04
CA GLN A 86 3.16 14.73 2.39
C GLN A 86 2.06 13.86 1.80
N ASP A 87 0.86 13.98 2.39
CA ASP A 87 -0.26 13.09 2.14
C ASP A 87 -1.06 13.52 0.92
N VAL A 88 -0.78 12.87 -0.21
CA VAL A 88 -1.60 12.87 -1.43
C VAL A 88 -2.06 14.27 -1.88
N PRO A 89 -1.16 15.26 -2.01
CA PRO A 89 -1.55 16.57 -2.50
C PRO A 89 -2.03 16.46 -3.95
N ARG A 90 -3.15 17.12 -4.25
CA ARG A 90 -3.74 17.13 -5.59
C ARG A 90 -3.18 18.26 -6.43
N ILE A 91 -3.42 18.21 -7.73
CA ILE A 91 -3.08 19.29 -8.67
C ILE A 91 -3.64 20.63 -8.16
N GLN A 92 -4.89 20.65 -7.68
CA GLN A 92 -5.51 21.87 -7.18
C GLN A 92 -4.74 22.47 -6.00
N ASP A 93 -4.24 21.64 -5.10
CA ASP A 93 -3.51 22.08 -3.90
C ASP A 93 -2.11 22.58 -4.24
N ILE A 94 -1.40 21.85 -5.11
CA ILE A 94 -0.03 22.18 -5.51
C ILE A 94 0.03 23.45 -6.36
N PHE A 95 -0.94 23.62 -7.25
CA PHE A 95 -0.97 24.74 -8.20
C PHE A 95 -1.95 25.85 -7.80
N ASN A 96 -2.59 25.73 -6.63
CA ASN A 96 -3.59 26.68 -6.12
C ASN A 96 -4.68 26.99 -7.16
N LEU A 97 -5.26 25.93 -7.75
CA LEU A 97 -6.27 26.06 -8.81
C LEU A 97 -7.66 26.07 -8.21
N ALA A 98 -8.41 27.13 -8.49
CA ALA A 98 -9.83 27.20 -8.22
C ALA A 98 -10.63 26.90 -9.49
N ARG A 99 -11.80 26.29 -9.33
CA ARG A 99 -12.75 26.09 -10.42
C ARG A 99 -13.37 27.44 -10.81
N GLN A 100 -12.97 28.00 -11.95
CA GLN A 100 -13.35 29.35 -12.38
C GLN A 100 -13.79 29.45 -13.86
N GLY A 101 -13.36 28.51 -14.70
CA GLY A 101 -13.71 28.49 -16.12
C GLY A 101 -14.93 27.62 -16.47
N PRO A 102 -15.31 27.53 -17.74
CA PRO A 102 -16.34 26.60 -18.21
C PRO A 102 -15.87 25.15 -18.06
N ASP A 103 -16.80 24.26 -17.69
CA ASP A 103 -16.56 22.81 -17.62
C ASP A 103 -16.48 22.22 -19.04
N ASN A 104 -15.30 22.28 -19.63
CA ASN A 104 -15.07 21.91 -21.02
C ASN A 104 -13.64 21.37 -21.19
N TRP A 105 -13.54 20.15 -21.70
CA TRP A 105 -12.28 19.46 -21.94
C TRP A 105 -11.70 19.88 -23.29
N GLN A 106 -10.43 20.27 -23.30
CA GLN A 106 -9.70 20.72 -24.48
C GLN A 106 -8.46 19.84 -24.72
N PRO A 107 -8.09 19.58 -25.99
CA PRO A 107 -6.94 18.76 -26.32
C PRO A 107 -5.62 19.45 -25.96
N THR A 108 -4.63 18.65 -25.58
CA THR A 108 -3.25 19.05 -25.31
C THR A 108 -2.29 17.88 -25.60
N THR A 109 -0.99 18.07 -25.39
CA THR A 109 0.03 17.03 -25.53
C THR A 109 -0.29 15.84 -24.63
N GLY A 110 -0.60 14.70 -25.24
CA GLY A 110 -0.82 13.43 -24.56
C GLY A 110 -2.21 13.23 -23.94
N GLY A 111 -3.18 14.10 -24.22
CA GLY A 111 -4.56 13.93 -23.73
C GLY A 111 -5.37 15.22 -23.75
N ASN A 112 -6.22 15.39 -22.75
CA ASN A 112 -7.06 16.57 -22.57
C ASN A 112 -6.83 17.22 -21.20
N TYR A 113 -7.21 18.49 -21.08
CA TYR A 113 -7.26 19.24 -19.82
C TYR A 113 -8.61 19.98 -19.73
N ASN A 114 -9.06 20.34 -18.52
CA ASN A 114 -10.34 21.03 -18.34
C ASN A 114 -10.17 22.55 -18.16
N LEU A 115 -10.88 23.35 -18.97
CA LEU A 115 -10.91 24.82 -18.86
C LEU A 115 -11.47 25.31 -17.52
N ALA A 116 -12.21 24.48 -16.80
CA ALA A 116 -12.73 24.83 -15.48
C ALA A 116 -11.62 25.16 -14.47
N PHE A 117 -10.47 24.50 -14.60
CA PHE A 117 -9.29 24.70 -13.74
C PHE A 117 -8.14 25.40 -14.48
N TRP A 118 -8.12 25.31 -15.81
CA TRP A 118 -7.05 25.84 -16.66
C TRP A 118 -7.61 26.79 -17.75
N PRO A 119 -8.30 27.89 -17.38
CA PRO A 119 -9.00 28.74 -18.35
C PRO A 119 -8.05 29.45 -19.34
N GLY A 120 -6.79 29.68 -18.94
CA GLY A 120 -5.73 30.23 -19.79
C GLY A 120 -4.92 29.17 -20.55
N GLY A 121 -5.33 27.90 -20.49
CA GLY A 121 -4.58 26.76 -20.99
C GLY A 121 -3.75 26.04 -19.91
N PRO A 122 -3.12 24.91 -20.27
CA PRO A 122 -2.26 24.13 -19.37
C PRO A 122 -1.10 24.93 -18.79
N MET A 123 -0.51 24.47 -17.69
CA MET A 123 0.63 25.19 -17.09
C MET A 123 1.80 25.31 -18.06
N THR A 124 2.34 26.51 -18.15
CA THR A 124 3.60 26.81 -18.85
C THR A 124 4.81 26.27 -18.07
N THR A 125 5.95 26.15 -18.73
CA THR A 125 7.24 25.80 -18.10
C THR A 125 7.58 26.70 -16.90
N GLN A 126 7.34 28.01 -17.01
CA GLN A 126 7.64 28.94 -15.90
C GLN A 126 6.68 28.74 -14.71
N GLN A 127 5.40 28.48 -14.97
CA GLN A 127 4.43 28.18 -13.91
C GLN A 127 4.78 26.87 -13.21
N ALA A 128 5.19 25.84 -13.96
CA ALA A 128 5.67 24.58 -13.42
C ALA A 128 6.89 24.78 -12.50
N LEU A 129 7.88 25.56 -12.96
CA LEU A 129 9.07 25.88 -12.18
C LEU A 129 8.72 26.68 -10.91
N ASN A 130 7.83 27.67 -11.00
CA ASN A 130 7.40 28.46 -9.86
C ASN A 130 6.67 27.61 -8.82
N ALA A 131 5.75 26.74 -9.25
CA ALA A 131 5.07 25.80 -8.36
C ALA A 131 6.06 24.83 -7.69
N ALA A 132 6.99 24.29 -8.47
CA ALA A 132 8.04 23.42 -7.94
C ALA A 132 9.00 24.13 -6.98
N ASN A 133 9.15 25.46 -7.05
CA ASN A 133 9.89 26.25 -6.07
C ASN A 133 9.07 26.59 -4.82
N GLY A 134 7.75 26.75 -4.96
CA GLY A 134 6.82 27.05 -3.88
C GLY A 134 6.44 25.84 -3.02
N LEU A 135 6.59 24.62 -3.55
CA LEU A 135 6.28 23.40 -2.81
C LEU A 135 7.22 23.21 -1.62
N ASP A 136 6.66 22.90 -0.44
CA ASP A 136 7.42 22.55 0.75
C ASP A 136 7.86 21.09 0.69
N LEU A 137 9.16 20.90 0.46
CA LEU A 137 9.80 19.59 0.31
C LEU A 137 10.65 19.20 1.52
N ASN A 138 10.47 19.86 2.68
CA ASN A 138 11.11 19.42 3.92
C ASN A 138 10.40 18.19 4.52
N ILE A 139 10.45 17.09 3.77
CA ILE A 139 9.74 15.82 3.99
C ILE A 139 10.64 14.63 3.66
N GLY A 140 10.36 13.48 4.26
CA GLY A 140 11.03 12.22 3.94
C GLY A 140 10.33 11.41 2.85
N LEU A 141 9.03 11.63 2.67
CA LEU A 141 8.21 10.92 1.69
C LEU A 141 7.18 11.86 1.07
N PHE A 142 7.13 11.89 -0.26
CA PHE A 142 6.11 12.58 -1.05
C PHE A 142 5.41 11.59 -1.96
N VAL A 143 4.08 11.52 -1.88
CA VAL A 143 3.25 10.80 -2.86
C VAL A 143 2.08 11.69 -3.23
N GLY A 144 1.96 12.08 -4.50
CA GLY A 144 0.89 12.94 -5.00
C GLY A 144 -0.34 12.21 -5.55
N GLU A 145 -1.38 12.99 -5.89
CA GLU A 145 -2.52 12.61 -6.75
C GLU A 145 -2.55 13.57 -7.96
N LEU A 146 -1.61 13.37 -8.88
CA LEU A 146 -1.40 14.28 -10.01
C LEU A 146 -2.09 13.81 -11.30
N LEU A 147 -2.81 12.67 -11.26
CA LEU A 147 -3.36 12.01 -12.44
C LEU A 147 -4.88 11.82 -12.44
N GLU A 148 -5.58 12.44 -11.49
CA GLU A 148 -7.01 12.23 -11.27
C GLU A 148 -7.75 13.55 -11.04
N GLY A 149 -9.09 13.48 -11.11
CA GLY A 149 -9.99 14.62 -10.91
C GLY A 149 -10.13 15.57 -12.11
N ASP A 150 -10.97 16.58 -11.92
CA ASP A 150 -11.33 17.54 -12.98
C ASP A 150 -10.19 18.50 -13.35
N ALA A 151 -9.19 18.66 -12.48
CA ALA A 151 -8.00 19.48 -12.75
C ALA A 151 -6.88 18.73 -13.48
N TYR A 152 -7.12 17.47 -13.88
CA TYR A 152 -6.16 16.59 -14.52
C TYR A 152 -5.36 17.26 -15.65
N LEU A 153 -4.06 16.97 -15.67
CA LEU A 153 -3.15 17.30 -16.76
C LEU A 153 -2.41 16.04 -17.22
N PRO A 154 -2.35 15.72 -18.52
CA PRO A 154 -1.73 14.49 -19.01
C PRO A 154 -0.25 14.34 -18.62
N GLU A 155 0.15 13.11 -18.30
CA GLU A 155 1.53 12.75 -17.89
C GLU A 155 2.60 13.07 -18.92
N LEU A 156 2.21 13.04 -20.20
CA LEU A 156 3.07 13.37 -21.34
C LEU A 156 3.20 14.88 -21.57
N HIS A 157 2.49 15.72 -20.82
CA HIS A 157 2.63 17.17 -20.91
C HIS A 157 4.03 17.61 -20.41
N PRO A 158 4.83 18.36 -21.20
CA PRO A 158 6.24 18.65 -20.88
C PRO A 158 6.49 19.42 -19.58
N SER A 159 5.49 20.15 -19.10
CA SER A 159 5.58 20.91 -17.85
C SER A 159 5.86 20.01 -16.64
N TRP A 160 5.42 18.74 -16.68
CA TRP A 160 5.70 17.80 -15.60
C TRP A 160 7.19 17.51 -15.44
N LYS A 161 7.95 17.45 -16.55
CA LYS A 161 9.39 17.25 -16.49
C LYS A 161 10.05 18.36 -15.67
N VAL A 162 9.71 19.61 -15.99
CA VAL A 162 10.27 20.79 -15.33
C VAL A 162 9.90 20.81 -13.85
N PHE A 163 8.63 20.52 -13.54
CA PHE A 163 8.15 20.47 -12.17
C PHE A 163 8.88 19.38 -11.36
N ILE A 164 8.92 18.15 -11.86
CA ILE A 164 9.50 17.00 -11.15
C ILE A 164 11.02 17.15 -11.03
N ASP A 165 11.73 17.50 -12.11
CA ASP A 165 13.19 17.70 -12.07
C ASP A 165 13.55 18.73 -11.00
N ARG A 166 12.82 19.86 -10.95
CA ARG A 166 13.05 20.88 -9.92
C ARG A 166 12.71 20.42 -8.51
N CYS A 167 11.64 19.65 -8.33
CA CYS A 167 11.31 19.06 -7.04
C CYS A 167 12.43 18.11 -6.57
N MET A 168 12.96 17.28 -7.47
CA MET A 168 14.04 16.34 -7.17
C MET A 168 15.35 17.04 -6.79
N GLU A 169 15.70 18.17 -7.42
CA GLU A 169 16.86 18.99 -7.03
C GLU A 169 16.75 19.57 -5.61
N ARG A 170 15.52 19.80 -5.14
CA ARG A 170 15.23 20.39 -3.83
C ARG A 170 14.91 19.35 -2.76
N LEU A 171 14.72 18.10 -3.16
CA LEU A 171 14.34 17.00 -2.27
C LEU A 171 15.53 16.64 -1.36
N PRO A 172 15.34 16.48 -0.03
CA PRO A 172 16.42 16.10 0.87
C PRO A 172 17.05 14.74 0.52
N ASP A 173 18.34 14.58 0.80
CA ASP A 173 19.04 13.31 0.61
C ASP A 173 18.33 12.16 1.36
N GLY A 174 18.07 11.08 0.64
CA GLY A 174 17.39 9.89 1.18
C GLY A 174 15.86 9.98 1.23
N ALA A 175 15.25 11.13 0.92
CA ALA A 175 13.80 11.25 0.80
C ALA A 175 13.29 10.66 -0.54
N LEU A 176 12.03 10.23 -0.55
CA LEU A 176 11.39 9.60 -1.70
C LEU A 176 10.26 10.46 -2.27
N PHE A 177 10.14 10.49 -3.60
CA PHE A 177 9.14 11.25 -4.34
C PHE A 177 8.49 10.38 -5.42
N ALA A 178 7.19 10.18 -5.27
CA ALA A 178 6.31 9.64 -6.30
C ALA A 178 5.33 10.73 -6.75
N ALA A 179 5.28 10.96 -8.07
CA ALA A 179 4.34 11.91 -8.66
C ALA A 179 2.88 11.47 -8.44
N ASN A 180 2.58 10.17 -8.44
CA ASN A 180 1.21 9.68 -8.25
C ASN A 180 1.18 8.42 -7.38
N TYR A 181 0.12 8.24 -6.57
CA TYR A 181 -0.14 6.97 -5.91
C TYR A 181 -0.63 5.89 -6.88
N PHE A 182 -1.34 6.27 -7.95
CA PHE A 182 -1.86 5.36 -8.97
C PHE A 182 -0.99 5.42 -10.23
N THR A 183 0.07 4.63 -10.27
CA THR A 183 1.00 4.66 -11.40
C THR A 183 0.34 4.17 -12.69
N ARG A 184 0.43 4.98 -13.75
CA ARG A 184 0.11 4.55 -15.12
C ARG A 184 1.39 4.23 -15.89
N TRP A 185 1.48 2.98 -16.36
CA TRP A 185 2.60 2.53 -17.18
C TRP A 185 2.30 2.78 -18.65
N HIS A 186 2.66 3.97 -19.14
CA HIS A 186 2.66 4.29 -20.56
C HIS A 186 3.66 3.40 -21.31
N GLY A 187 3.41 3.11 -22.58
CA GLY A 187 4.31 2.29 -23.41
C GLY A 187 3.73 0.94 -23.86
N GLY A 188 2.50 0.59 -23.45
CA GLY A 188 1.72 -0.48 -24.06
C GLY A 188 1.50 -1.72 -23.18
N VAL A 189 0.80 -2.69 -23.75
CA VAL A 189 0.26 -3.90 -23.09
C VAL A 189 1.30 -4.74 -22.33
N ASN A 190 2.59 -4.60 -22.64
CA ASN A 190 3.64 -5.41 -22.02
C ASN A 190 3.84 -5.11 -20.52
N TYR A 191 3.50 -3.90 -20.06
CA TYR A 191 3.54 -3.54 -18.63
C TYR A 191 2.39 -4.14 -17.81
N ASN A 192 1.41 -4.75 -18.47
CA ASN A 192 0.18 -5.27 -17.88
C ASN A 192 0.09 -6.79 -18.09
N LEU A 193 0.30 -7.57 -17.02
CA LEU A 193 0.18 -9.02 -17.05
C LEU A 193 -1.14 -9.47 -17.67
N GLY A 194 -1.04 -10.34 -18.67
CA GLY A 194 -2.20 -10.88 -19.38
C GLY A 194 -2.70 -10.02 -20.55
N GLU A 195 -2.19 -8.81 -20.74
CA GLU A 195 -2.43 -8.03 -21.95
C GLU A 195 -1.40 -8.32 -23.06
N ALA A 196 -0.29 -8.99 -22.72
CA ALA A 196 0.69 -9.52 -23.67
C ALA A 196 0.93 -11.02 -23.46
N SER A 197 1.81 -11.59 -24.31
CA SER A 197 2.19 -13.00 -24.17
C SER A 197 3.05 -13.24 -22.93
N ARG A 198 2.99 -14.45 -22.38
CA ARG A 198 3.87 -14.88 -21.27
C ARG A 198 5.34 -14.57 -21.56
N ALA A 199 5.81 -14.91 -22.77
CA ALA A 199 7.18 -14.67 -23.20
C ALA A 199 7.54 -13.17 -23.23
N ALA A 200 6.60 -12.28 -23.56
CA ALA A 200 6.84 -10.84 -23.53
C ALA A 200 7.07 -10.34 -22.10
N HIS A 201 6.26 -10.78 -21.14
CA HIS A 201 6.43 -10.40 -19.73
C HIS A 201 7.70 -11.00 -19.10
N GLU A 202 8.00 -12.28 -19.38
CA GLU A 202 9.26 -12.90 -18.97
C GLU A 202 10.46 -12.17 -19.60
N GLY A 203 10.33 -11.75 -20.86
CA GLY A 203 11.30 -10.95 -21.59
C GLY A 203 11.59 -9.60 -20.91
N MET A 204 10.58 -8.90 -20.40
CA MET A 204 10.80 -7.65 -19.66
C MET A 204 11.61 -7.87 -18.38
N LEU A 205 11.29 -8.90 -17.59
CA LEU A 205 12.03 -9.18 -16.35
C LEU A 205 13.48 -9.64 -16.58
N THR A 206 13.79 -10.16 -17.77
CA THR A 206 15.13 -10.69 -18.09
C THR A 206 15.99 -9.72 -18.88
N SER A 207 15.39 -8.87 -19.71
CA SER A 207 16.11 -7.89 -20.54
C SER A 207 16.52 -6.61 -19.80
N ASN A 208 17.39 -5.83 -20.43
CA ASN A 208 17.74 -4.49 -19.99
C ASN A 208 16.59 -3.51 -20.25
N SER A 209 16.38 -2.56 -19.34
CA SER A 209 15.27 -1.61 -19.40
C SER A 209 15.28 -0.71 -20.64
N ASN A 210 16.44 -0.49 -21.26
CA ASN A 210 16.55 0.26 -22.52
C ASN A 210 15.95 -0.45 -23.74
N THR A 211 15.63 -1.75 -23.65
CA THR A 211 14.98 -2.52 -24.74
C THR A 211 13.47 -2.62 -24.57
N TRP A 212 12.92 -2.11 -23.48
CA TRP A 212 11.49 -2.14 -23.21
C TRP A 212 10.74 -1.09 -24.04
N PRO A 213 9.43 -1.26 -24.26
CA PRO A 213 8.61 -0.17 -24.74
C PRO A 213 8.71 1.05 -23.81
N THR A 214 8.96 2.23 -24.36
CA THR A 214 9.25 3.42 -23.55
C THR A 214 8.04 3.84 -22.70
N SER A 215 8.27 4.06 -21.40
CA SER A 215 7.31 4.65 -20.46
C SER A 215 7.75 6.04 -19.99
N ILE A 216 6.83 6.80 -19.37
CA ILE A 216 7.13 8.12 -18.79
C ILE A 216 8.23 8.11 -17.73
N TYR A 217 8.54 6.94 -17.17
CA TYR A 217 9.57 6.75 -16.15
C TYR A 217 10.96 6.44 -16.73
N HIS A 218 11.07 6.18 -18.04
CA HIS A 218 12.35 5.94 -18.70
C HIS A 218 13.19 7.21 -18.80
N PRO A 219 14.53 7.11 -18.82
CA PRO A 219 15.42 8.27 -18.95
C PRO A 219 15.00 9.22 -20.08
N GLY A 220 14.96 10.53 -19.79
CA GLY A 220 14.59 11.57 -20.75
C GLY A 220 13.09 11.93 -20.77
N ASN A 221 12.22 11.07 -20.25
CA ASN A 221 10.78 11.36 -20.19
C ASN A 221 10.37 12.18 -18.96
N ASN A 222 9.11 12.58 -18.92
CA ASN A 222 8.62 13.55 -17.94
C ASN A 222 8.76 13.11 -16.48
N TYR A 223 8.61 11.82 -16.18
CA TYR A 223 8.67 11.29 -14.81
C TYR A 223 10.00 10.56 -14.58
N SER A 224 10.99 10.78 -15.44
CA SER A 224 12.28 10.09 -15.39
C SER A 224 13.05 10.38 -14.10
N ALA A 225 12.94 11.59 -13.53
CA ALA A 225 13.65 11.98 -12.32
C ALA A 225 13.03 11.47 -11.01
N THR A 226 11.78 10.98 -11.01
CA THR A 226 11.19 10.42 -9.77
C THR A 226 12.05 9.28 -9.23
N ASN A 227 12.30 9.24 -7.92
CA ASN A 227 13.07 8.15 -7.31
C ASN A 227 12.18 7.06 -6.69
N LEU A 228 10.85 7.24 -6.68
CA LEU A 228 9.86 6.27 -6.21
C LEU A 228 8.73 6.10 -7.24
N ILE A 229 8.28 4.86 -7.40
CA ILE A 229 7.04 4.49 -8.09
C ILE A 229 6.21 3.67 -7.11
N VAL A 230 4.97 4.08 -6.85
CA VAL A 230 4.03 3.32 -6.02
C VAL A 230 2.86 2.80 -6.85
N GLU A 231 2.41 1.60 -6.54
CA GLU A 231 1.22 1.00 -7.15
C GLU A 231 0.04 1.12 -6.19
N GLY A 232 -0.96 1.90 -6.60
CA GLY A 232 -2.24 2.00 -5.92
C GLY A 232 -2.98 0.66 -6.02
N ILE A 233 -3.24 0.05 -4.87
CA ILE A 233 -4.04 -1.18 -4.79
C ILE A 233 -5.49 -0.79 -4.54
N TYR A 234 -6.23 -0.71 -5.64
CA TYR A 234 -7.68 -0.51 -5.71
C TYR A 234 -8.33 -1.81 -6.17
N LEU A 235 -8.70 -2.69 -5.25
CA LEU A 235 -9.24 -3.98 -5.67
C LEU A 235 -10.67 -3.83 -6.18
N ASN A 236 -10.86 -4.33 -7.41
CA ASN A 236 -12.14 -4.61 -8.03
C ASN A 236 -12.81 -5.82 -7.35
N ALA A 237 -13.75 -6.48 -8.02
CA ALA A 237 -14.37 -7.71 -7.52
C ALA A 237 -13.32 -8.74 -7.00
N PRO A 238 -13.65 -9.54 -5.97
CA PRO A 238 -12.70 -10.44 -5.31
C PRO A 238 -11.89 -11.36 -6.22
N ASP A 239 -12.42 -11.73 -7.40
CA ASP A 239 -11.76 -12.56 -8.41
C ASP A 239 -10.60 -11.86 -9.15
N GLN A 240 -10.62 -10.53 -9.23
CA GLN A 240 -9.56 -9.74 -9.89
C GLN A 240 -8.39 -9.43 -8.94
N THR A 241 -8.60 -9.63 -7.64
CA THR A 241 -7.65 -9.23 -6.61
C THR A 241 -6.29 -9.92 -6.72
N ALA A 242 -6.30 -11.24 -6.99
CA ALA A 242 -5.08 -12.02 -7.21
C ALA A 242 -4.23 -11.47 -8.36
N LYS A 243 -4.90 -11.07 -9.46
CA LYS A 243 -4.24 -10.55 -10.65
C LYS A 243 -3.61 -9.19 -10.40
N GLN A 244 -4.33 -8.29 -9.74
CA GLN A 244 -3.84 -6.95 -9.44
C GLN A 244 -2.62 -6.99 -8.52
N MET A 245 -2.57 -7.93 -7.56
CA MET A 245 -1.40 -8.07 -6.72
C MET A 245 -0.18 -8.57 -7.48
N LEU A 246 -0.33 -9.55 -8.36
CA LEU A 246 0.77 -9.98 -9.21
C LEU A 246 1.21 -8.92 -10.21
N GLN A 247 0.26 -8.16 -10.74
CA GLN A 247 0.50 -7.00 -11.57
C GLN A 247 1.38 -5.97 -10.85
N ALA A 248 1.06 -5.67 -9.59
CA ALA A 248 1.82 -4.74 -8.78
C ALA A 248 3.23 -5.28 -8.46
N ILE A 249 3.37 -6.56 -8.11
CA ILE A 249 4.69 -7.18 -7.87
C ILE A 249 5.56 -7.13 -9.12
N PHE A 250 4.99 -7.49 -10.28
CA PHE A 250 5.67 -7.42 -11.57
C PHE A 250 6.18 -6.00 -11.84
N ARG A 251 5.33 -4.99 -11.67
CA ARG A 251 5.71 -3.58 -11.87
C ARG A 251 6.72 -3.09 -10.85
N MET A 252 6.64 -3.49 -9.57
CA MET A 252 7.67 -3.17 -8.57
C MET A 252 9.05 -3.72 -8.98
N ARG A 253 9.11 -4.93 -9.54
CA ARG A 253 10.36 -5.49 -10.09
C ARG A 253 10.88 -4.67 -11.28
N LEU A 254 9.99 -4.21 -12.17
CA LEU A 254 10.35 -3.33 -13.28
C LEU A 254 10.85 -1.96 -12.80
N SER A 255 10.21 -1.35 -11.80
CA SER A 255 10.64 -0.10 -11.17
C SER A 255 12.07 -0.19 -10.62
N LYS A 256 12.41 -1.30 -9.94
CA LYS A 256 13.78 -1.53 -9.44
C LYS A 256 14.80 -1.63 -10.57
N LYS A 257 14.44 -2.25 -11.70
CA LYS A 257 15.28 -2.29 -12.91
C LYS A 257 15.44 -0.94 -13.61
N LEU A 258 14.53 0.00 -13.37
CA LEU A 258 14.68 1.41 -13.76
C LEU A 258 15.50 2.23 -12.74
N GLY A 259 16.02 1.60 -11.69
CA GLY A 259 16.80 2.28 -10.65
C GLY A 259 15.94 3.07 -9.65
N LYS A 260 14.63 2.76 -9.56
CA LYS A 260 13.69 3.47 -8.70
C LYS A 260 13.30 2.60 -7.51
N ALA A 261 13.07 3.24 -6.36
CA ALA A 261 12.35 2.60 -5.26
C ALA A 261 10.93 2.24 -5.72
N ALA A 262 10.37 1.21 -5.10
CA ALA A 262 9.03 0.74 -5.44
C ALA A 262 8.21 0.50 -4.17
N GLY A 263 6.89 0.58 -4.29
CA GLY A 263 6.02 0.30 -3.15
C GLY A 263 4.58 0.13 -3.49
N LEU A 264 3.79 -0.14 -2.46
CA LEU A 264 2.35 -0.18 -2.55
C LEU A 264 1.74 1.00 -1.81
N PHE A 265 0.74 1.59 -2.44
CA PHE A 265 -0.17 2.52 -1.82
C PHE A 265 -1.49 1.81 -1.65
N VAL A 266 -1.84 1.47 -0.41
CA VAL A 266 -2.84 0.46 -0.11
C VAL A 266 -4.13 1.12 0.36
N PHE A 267 -5.22 0.78 -0.33
CA PHE A 267 -6.58 1.05 0.10
C PHE A 267 -7.15 -0.27 0.61
N ASP A 268 -7.49 -0.36 1.90
CA ASP A 268 -7.96 -1.63 2.48
C ASP A 268 -9.50 -1.80 2.41
N VAL A 269 -10.13 -1.26 1.35
CA VAL A 269 -11.57 -1.37 1.05
C VAL A 269 -11.85 -1.61 -0.45
N ASN A 270 -12.85 -2.44 -0.76
CA ASN A 270 -13.27 -2.71 -2.14
C ASN A 270 -13.96 -1.49 -2.76
N GLU A 271 -13.46 -0.96 -3.87
CA GLU A 271 -13.96 0.29 -4.45
C GLU A 271 -15.41 0.19 -4.96
N TRP A 272 -15.72 -0.92 -5.64
CA TRP A 272 -16.95 -1.08 -6.43
C TRP A 272 -17.94 -2.08 -5.86
N LEU A 273 -17.61 -2.75 -4.75
CA LEU A 273 -18.51 -3.71 -4.13
C LEU A 273 -19.46 -2.93 -3.19
N PRO A 274 -20.76 -2.76 -3.54
CA PRO A 274 -21.71 -2.21 -2.60
C PRO A 274 -21.73 -3.14 -1.38
N GLY A 275 -21.25 -2.65 -0.24
CA GLY A 275 -21.23 -3.48 0.96
C GLY A 275 -22.65 -3.86 1.32
N TYR A 276 -22.81 -5.15 1.63
CA TYR A 276 -23.84 -5.62 2.53
C TYR A 276 -23.81 -4.74 3.78
N ALA A 277 -24.97 -4.35 4.31
CA ALA A 277 -25.03 -3.51 5.51
C ALA A 277 -24.20 -4.15 6.63
N HIS A 278 -23.21 -3.41 7.13
CA HIS A 278 -22.34 -3.86 8.21
C HIS A 278 -22.97 -3.50 9.54
N ASN A 279 -23.28 -4.52 10.35
CA ASN A 279 -23.84 -4.33 11.68
C ASN A 279 -22.74 -3.89 12.65
N THR A 280 -22.96 -2.75 13.29
CA THR A 280 -22.25 -2.33 14.48
C THR A 280 -23.19 -2.39 15.66
N TYR A 281 -22.81 -3.17 16.66
CA TYR A 281 -23.55 -3.30 17.91
C TYR A 281 -23.13 -2.18 18.85
N LEU A 282 -24.05 -1.25 19.08
CA LEU A 282 -23.89 -0.11 19.98
C LEU A 282 -24.69 -0.34 21.25
N PRO A 283 -24.34 0.31 22.37
CA PRO A 283 -25.16 0.25 23.59
C PRO A 283 -26.63 0.66 23.36
N SER A 284 -26.88 1.56 22.41
CA SER A 284 -28.21 2.10 22.08
C SER A 284 -28.98 1.31 21.02
N GLY A 285 -28.37 0.32 20.36
CA GLY A 285 -29.01 -0.44 19.29
C GLY A 285 -28.03 -1.00 18.25
N VAL A 286 -28.56 -1.46 17.12
CA VAL A 286 -27.75 -1.96 15.99
C VAL A 286 -27.70 -0.90 14.89
N PHE A 287 -26.50 -0.46 14.55
CA PHE A 287 -26.27 0.45 13.43
C PHE A 287 -25.79 -0.33 12.22
N GLU A 288 -26.57 -0.28 11.15
CA GLU A 288 -26.30 -0.88 9.85
C GLU A 288 -25.78 0.20 8.91
N ARG A 289 -24.50 0.11 8.54
CA ARG A 289 -23.90 1.02 7.55
C ARG A 289 -23.63 0.28 6.25
N SER A 290 -24.19 0.77 5.15
CA SER A 290 -23.66 0.38 3.85
C SER A 290 -22.33 1.10 3.70
N ASN A 291 -21.24 0.44 3.32
CA ASN A 291 -19.98 1.08 2.94
C ASN A 291 -19.22 0.12 2.01
N LYS A 292 -18.04 0.49 1.53
CA LYS A 292 -17.13 -0.42 0.86
C LYS A 292 -16.78 -1.58 1.79
N ALA A 293 -16.89 -2.82 1.30
CA ALA A 293 -16.54 -4.00 2.09
C ALA A 293 -15.03 -4.07 2.34
N ALA A 294 -14.61 -4.53 3.52
CA ALA A 294 -13.22 -4.85 3.80
C ALA A 294 -12.67 -5.91 2.84
N HIS A 295 -11.37 -5.92 2.62
CA HIS A 295 -10.74 -7.05 1.93
C HIS A 295 -10.59 -8.26 2.85
N ASN A 296 -10.21 -9.39 2.25
CA ASN A 296 -9.83 -10.59 2.98
C ASN A 296 -8.62 -10.26 3.88
N PRO A 297 -8.67 -10.54 5.20
CA PRO A 297 -7.56 -10.30 6.12
C PRO A 297 -6.21 -10.90 5.67
N GLN A 298 -6.22 -12.04 4.96
CA GLN A 298 -4.99 -12.64 4.42
C GLN A 298 -4.32 -11.72 3.38
N LEU A 299 -5.09 -10.98 2.58
CA LEU A 299 -4.55 -10.01 1.62
C LEU A 299 -3.98 -8.79 2.32
N SER A 300 -4.71 -8.27 3.32
CA SER A 300 -4.29 -7.11 4.09
C SER A 300 -2.98 -7.38 4.85
N LEU A 301 -2.73 -8.63 5.27
CA LEU A 301 -1.44 -9.10 5.78
C LEU A 301 -0.37 -9.20 4.69
N LEU A 302 -0.73 -9.73 3.52
CA LEU A 302 0.20 -10.02 2.44
C LEU A 302 0.74 -8.74 1.78
N TRP A 303 -0.02 -7.66 1.75
CA TRP A 303 0.34 -6.42 1.07
C TRP A 303 1.62 -5.76 1.56
N PRO A 304 1.72 -5.31 2.82
CA PRO A 304 2.96 -4.72 3.31
C PRO A 304 4.10 -5.73 3.33
N PHE A 305 3.82 -7.03 3.51
CA PHE A 305 4.86 -8.05 3.39
C PHE A 305 5.49 -7.99 1.98
N LEU A 306 4.68 -8.05 0.93
CA LEU A 306 5.17 -8.06 -0.45
C LEU A 306 5.71 -6.70 -0.91
N ALA A 307 5.12 -5.61 -0.42
CA ALA A 307 5.61 -4.26 -0.67
C ALA A 307 7.06 -4.09 -0.21
N HIS A 308 7.44 -4.69 0.92
CA HIS A 308 8.80 -4.65 1.42
C HIS A 308 9.69 -5.79 0.87
N GLU A 309 9.10 -6.93 0.50
CA GLU A 309 9.87 -8.04 -0.08
C GLU A 309 10.30 -7.77 -1.52
N TYR A 310 9.44 -7.15 -2.33
CA TYR A 310 9.70 -6.78 -3.72
C TYR A 310 10.00 -5.30 -3.93
N GLY A 311 9.55 -4.43 -3.03
CA GLY A 311 9.79 -2.99 -3.06
C GLY A 311 10.57 -2.51 -1.84
N ASN A 312 10.16 -1.36 -1.33
CA ASN A 312 10.75 -0.60 -0.23
C ASN A 312 9.67 0.11 0.60
N VAL A 313 8.54 0.43 0.00
CA VAL A 313 7.56 1.37 0.55
C VAL A 313 6.19 0.71 0.72
N SER A 314 5.57 0.87 1.88
CA SER A 314 4.14 0.64 2.08
C SER A 314 3.50 1.88 2.69
N ILE A 315 2.43 2.35 2.06
CA ILE A 315 1.66 3.52 2.51
C ILE A 315 0.23 3.06 2.68
N GLU A 316 -0.32 3.32 3.85
CA GLU A 316 -1.72 3.03 4.13
C GLU A 316 -2.54 4.30 3.99
N TRP A 317 -3.53 4.25 3.11
CA TRP A 317 -4.43 5.36 2.89
C TRP A 317 -5.86 4.98 3.22
N GLY A 318 -6.54 5.90 3.87
CA GLY A 318 -7.91 5.72 4.31
C GLY A 318 -8.07 5.87 5.80
N LEU A 319 -9.32 6.22 6.12
CA LEU A 319 -9.94 6.63 7.39
C LEU A 319 -9.01 6.81 8.61
N LYS A 320 -9.06 8.05 9.11
CA LYS A 320 -8.52 8.48 10.40
C LYS A 320 -8.94 7.50 11.48
N ARG A 321 -7.92 6.87 12.07
CA ARG A 321 -8.09 5.85 13.09
C ARG A 321 -8.64 6.47 14.38
N ARG A 322 -9.85 6.02 14.72
CA ARG A 322 -10.64 6.12 15.97
C ARG A 322 -10.08 7.03 17.04
N ALA A 323 -10.82 8.07 17.40
CA ALA A 323 -10.46 8.90 18.54
C ALA A 323 -11.44 8.73 19.72
N LYS A 324 -10.81 8.61 20.89
CA LYS A 324 -11.26 8.75 22.28
C LYS A 324 -12.71 8.38 22.58
N VAL A 325 -12.90 7.11 22.93
CA VAL A 325 -13.83 6.62 23.99
C VAL A 325 -15.33 6.53 23.62
N ASP A 326 -15.91 7.46 22.86
CA ASP A 326 -17.37 7.50 22.65
C ASP A 326 -17.84 6.79 21.37
N LYS A 327 -18.11 5.48 21.50
CA LYS A 327 -18.67 4.65 20.43
C LYS A 327 -20.06 5.10 19.95
N THR A 328 -20.70 6.03 20.65
CA THR A 328 -22.00 6.56 20.26
C THR A 328 -21.89 7.70 19.26
N LYS A 329 -20.71 8.22 18.91
CA LYS A 329 -20.56 9.25 17.88
C LYS A 329 -20.07 8.63 16.59
N ILE A 330 -20.83 8.77 15.50
CA ILE A 330 -20.46 8.17 14.20
C ILE A 330 -20.26 9.29 13.19
N LEU A 331 -19.22 9.20 12.35
CA LEU A 331 -19.00 10.13 11.25
C LEU A 331 -20.23 10.17 10.32
N ASP A 332 -20.74 11.38 10.09
CA ASP A 332 -21.72 11.65 9.05
C ASP A 332 -21.04 11.62 7.68
N ILE A 333 -21.29 10.55 6.93
CA ILE A 333 -20.84 10.37 5.55
C ILE A 333 -22.01 10.51 4.56
N SER A 334 -23.08 11.20 4.96
CA SER A 334 -24.31 11.36 4.16
C SER A 334 -24.05 11.88 2.74
N PHE A 335 -23.00 12.67 2.51
CA PHE A 335 -22.60 13.12 1.18
C PHE A 335 -22.14 11.98 0.24
N TYR A 336 -21.63 10.86 0.78
CA TYR A 336 -21.32 9.64 0.02
C TYR A 336 -22.43 8.58 0.08
N MET A 337 -23.23 8.59 1.15
CA MET A 337 -24.04 7.43 1.56
C MET A 337 -25.51 7.73 1.87
N SER A 338 -26.01 8.91 1.47
CA SER A 338 -27.36 9.37 1.76
C SER A 338 -28.43 8.28 1.58
N GLY A 339 -29.16 7.98 2.65
CA GLY A 339 -30.27 7.02 2.68
C GLY A 339 -29.90 5.55 2.79
N LYS A 340 -28.61 5.20 2.99
CA LYS A 340 -28.16 3.79 3.05
C LYS A 340 -27.93 3.25 4.46
N ASP A 341 -27.78 4.12 5.45
CA ASP A 341 -27.58 3.74 6.84
C ASP A 341 -28.93 3.48 7.55
N ARG A 342 -28.97 2.49 8.45
CA ARG A 342 -30.15 2.14 9.25
C ARG A 342 -29.75 2.01 10.70
N PHE A 343 -30.52 2.58 11.61
CA PHE A 343 -30.31 2.37 13.04
C PHE A 343 -31.52 1.69 13.66
N TYR A 344 -31.32 0.56 14.30
CA TYR A 344 -32.34 -0.18 15.03
C TYR A 344 -32.13 0.06 16.53
N PRO A 345 -32.91 0.94 17.19
CA PRO A 345 -32.82 1.15 18.63
C PRO A 345 -32.95 -0.17 19.41
N SER A 346 -32.31 -0.27 20.58
CA SER A 346 -32.40 -1.46 21.44
C SER A 346 -33.85 -1.87 21.66
N GLY A 347 -34.18 -3.12 21.29
CA GLY A 347 -35.54 -3.67 21.39
C GLY A 347 -36.48 -3.33 20.23
N SER A 348 -36.03 -2.57 19.22
CA SER A 348 -36.80 -2.23 18.02
C SER A 348 -36.32 -3.03 16.81
N SER A 349 -37.26 -3.53 16.01
CA SER A 349 -37.01 -4.05 14.65
C SER A 349 -37.25 -3.01 13.56
N THR A 350 -37.66 -1.78 13.93
CA THR A 350 -37.93 -0.68 13.00
C THR A 350 -36.72 0.26 12.96
N PRO A 351 -36.16 0.54 11.76
CA PRO A 351 -35.03 1.44 11.63
C PRO A 351 -35.43 2.92 11.76
N THR A 352 -34.55 3.73 12.33
CA THR A 352 -34.66 5.19 12.43
C THR A 352 -33.35 5.84 11.96
N THR A 353 -33.32 7.17 11.92
CA THR A 353 -32.08 7.92 11.73
C THR A 353 -31.19 7.78 12.96
N TYR A 354 -29.89 7.55 12.75
CA TYR A 354 -28.95 7.49 13.86
C TYR A 354 -28.84 8.87 14.55
N PRO A 355 -29.05 8.97 15.88
CA PRO A 355 -29.20 10.25 16.55
C PRO A 355 -27.89 11.02 16.77
N ASN A 356 -26.74 10.35 16.64
CA ASN A 356 -25.45 10.88 17.10
C ASN A 356 -24.42 10.97 15.97
N TYR A 357 -24.87 11.38 14.79
CA TYR A 357 -23.96 11.74 13.70
C TYR A 357 -23.12 12.96 14.06
N VAL A 358 -21.86 12.98 13.63
CA VAL A 358 -20.93 14.11 13.81
C VAL A 358 -20.11 14.36 12.54
N ASN A 359 -19.65 15.59 12.34
CA ASN A 359 -18.86 15.98 11.16
C ASN A 359 -17.40 15.49 11.22
N GLU A 360 -16.71 15.46 10.08
CA GLU A 360 -15.32 14.98 9.89
C GLU A 360 -14.25 15.67 10.75
N GLY A 361 -14.54 16.84 11.32
CA GLY A 361 -13.67 17.54 12.28
C GLY A 361 -13.94 17.22 13.76
N SER A 362 -14.94 16.37 14.05
CA SER A 362 -15.33 16.00 15.42
C SER A 362 -14.60 14.75 15.88
N ASN A 363 -14.61 14.50 17.19
CA ASN A 363 -14.23 13.20 17.73
C ASN A 363 -15.33 12.16 17.41
N TYR A 364 -15.02 11.12 16.63
CA TYR A 364 -15.97 10.09 16.23
C TYR A 364 -15.38 8.67 16.25
N TYR A 365 -16.29 7.70 16.41
CA TYR A 365 -16.03 6.28 16.23
C TYR A 365 -16.18 5.90 14.76
N ASP A 366 -15.09 5.39 14.19
CA ASP A 366 -15.06 4.96 12.80
C ASP A 366 -15.47 3.49 12.65
N ILE A 367 -16.46 3.30 11.77
CA ILE A 367 -17.07 2.02 11.44
C ILE A 367 -16.99 1.87 9.92
N PRO A 368 -16.22 0.91 9.40
CA PRO A 368 -15.35 -0.05 10.09
C PRO A 368 -13.86 0.34 10.07
N ALA A 369 -13.14 0.18 11.20
CA ALA A 369 -11.69 0.42 11.25
C ALA A 369 -10.85 -0.82 10.86
N PHE A 370 -11.19 -1.46 9.74
CA PHE A 370 -10.43 -2.62 9.23
C PHE A 370 -9.00 -2.25 8.83
N LEU A 371 -8.81 -0.98 8.44
CA LEU A 371 -7.60 -0.42 7.85
C LEU A 371 -6.38 -0.44 8.77
N ALA A 372 -6.55 -0.73 10.06
CA ALA A 372 -5.54 -0.38 11.03
C ALA A 372 -4.47 -1.43 11.34
N ASP A 373 -4.92 -2.68 11.35
CA ASP A 373 -4.29 -3.70 12.17
C ASP A 373 -3.63 -4.80 11.35
N PHE A 374 -4.30 -5.24 10.27
CA PHE A 374 -3.80 -6.33 9.44
C PHE A 374 -2.51 -6.00 8.70
N PRO A 375 -2.34 -4.80 8.12
CA PRO A 375 -1.07 -4.46 7.49
C PRO A 375 0.15 -4.54 8.43
N ASN A 376 0.00 -4.08 9.68
CA ASN A 376 1.08 -4.08 10.66
C ASN A 376 1.60 -5.49 10.99
N PHE A 377 0.71 -6.49 11.03
CA PHE A 377 1.12 -7.89 11.19
C PHE A 377 1.95 -8.39 10.02
N GLY A 378 1.55 -8.05 8.79
CA GLY A 378 2.29 -8.37 7.57
C GLY A 378 3.70 -7.78 7.57
N LEU A 379 3.79 -6.49 7.92
CA LEU A 379 5.05 -5.78 8.03
C LEU A 379 5.97 -6.36 9.10
N ARG A 380 5.41 -6.68 10.28
CA ARG A 380 6.16 -7.33 11.37
C ARG A 380 6.67 -8.71 10.94
N ALA A 381 5.82 -9.53 10.31
CA ALA A 381 6.18 -10.85 9.80
C ALA A 381 7.32 -10.76 8.78
N TRP A 382 7.27 -9.76 7.89
CA TRP A 382 8.38 -9.49 6.97
C TRP A 382 9.64 -9.08 7.74
N ASN A 383 9.55 -8.17 8.71
CA ASN A 383 10.72 -7.65 9.41
C ASN A 383 11.50 -8.74 10.16
N VAL A 384 10.81 -9.72 10.78
CA VAL A 384 11.45 -10.84 11.47
C VAL A 384 11.92 -11.96 10.53
N THR A 385 11.58 -11.89 9.24
CA THR A 385 12.01 -12.85 8.21
C THR A 385 12.84 -12.16 7.13
N GLY A 386 12.22 -11.69 6.03
CA GLY A 386 12.89 -11.01 4.91
C GLY A 386 13.66 -9.75 5.32
N GLY A 387 13.21 -9.04 6.36
CA GLY A 387 13.90 -7.89 6.95
C GLY A 387 15.29 -8.23 7.50
N ARG A 388 15.50 -9.47 7.97
CA ARG A 388 16.79 -9.93 8.53
C ARG A 388 17.83 -10.22 7.45
N THR A 389 17.40 -10.41 6.20
CA THR A 389 18.26 -10.74 5.08
C THR A 389 18.31 -9.63 4.02
N VAL A 390 17.75 -8.44 4.28
CA VAL A 390 17.81 -7.28 3.36
C VAL A 390 19.24 -6.98 2.91
N GLY A 391 19.42 -6.79 1.60
CA GLY A 391 20.73 -6.66 0.96
C GLY A 391 21.46 -7.99 0.71
N GLY A 392 20.81 -9.12 0.97
CA GLY A 392 21.26 -10.45 0.56
C GLY A 392 21.00 -10.76 -0.92
N THR A 393 21.37 -11.96 -1.33
CA THR A 393 21.14 -12.46 -2.69
C THR A 393 19.78 -13.15 -2.78
N ASP A 394 18.94 -12.71 -3.72
CA ASP A 394 17.63 -13.29 -3.99
C ASP A 394 17.76 -14.55 -4.88
N TYR A 395 16.96 -15.57 -4.57
CA TYR A 395 16.83 -16.82 -5.33
C TYR A 395 15.37 -17.24 -5.40
N TYR A 396 15.04 -18.05 -6.40
CA TYR A 396 13.84 -18.90 -6.37
C TYR A 396 14.22 -20.33 -6.03
N CYS A 397 13.29 -21.08 -5.47
CA CYS A 397 13.51 -22.46 -5.05
C CYS A 397 12.68 -23.43 -5.89
N ASP A 398 13.23 -24.62 -6.13
CA ASP A 398 12.43 -25.76 -6.57
C ASP A 398 11.58 -26.22 -5.37
N TYR A 399 10.33 -26.58 -5.60
CA TYR A 399 9.43 -26.99 -4.51
C TYR A 399 8.49 -28.11 -4.93
N ARG A 400 7.86 -28.74 -3.95
CA ARG A 400 6.75 -29.68 -4.15
C ARG A 400 5.73 -29.54 -3.05
N ILE A 401 4.51 -30.00 -3.33
CA ILE A 401 3.39 -29.95 -2.40
C ILE A 401 3.00 -31.38 -2.01
N ASN A 402 2.86 -31.63 -0.70
CA ASN A 402 2.44 -32.90 -0.13
C ASN A 402 3.24 -34.10 -0.66
N GLY A 403 4.56 -33.99 -0.77
CA GLY A 403 5.44 -35.05 -1.27
C GLY A 403 5.31 -35.37 -2.77
N GLY A 404 4.56 -34.56 -3.53
CA GLY A 404 4.35 -34.74 -4.96
C GLY A 404 5.58 -34.49 -5.84
N ASN A 405 5.34 -34.25 -7.13
CA ASN A 405 6.43 -33.97 -8.08
C ASN A 405 7.09 -32.62 -7.80
N TRP A 406 8.41 -32.57 -8.00
CA TRP A 406 9.18 -31.32 -7.95
C TRP A 406 8.79 -30.39 -9.09
N ILE A 407 8.42 -29.16 -8.73
CA ILE A 407 8.22 -28.03 -9.62
C ILE A 407 9.53 -27.22 -9.58
N ASN A 408 10.26 -27.25 -10.68
CA ASN A 408 11.54 -26.55 -10.80
C ASN A 408 11.32 -25.04 -10.91
N LYS A 409 12.19 -24.22 -10.31
CA LYS A 409 12.25 -22.77 -10.57
C LYS A 409 12.49 -22.48 -12.06
N THR A 410 12.06 -21.32 -12.54
CA THR A 410 12.43 -20.88 -13.89
C THR A 410 13.91 -20.53 -13.93
N ALA A 411 14.56 -20.83 -15.05
CA ALA A 411 15.97 -20.47 -15.26
C ALA A 411 16.18 -18.94 -15.24
N ASN A 412 15.13 -18.18 -15.54
CA ASN A 412 15.14 -16.75 -15.75
C ASN A 412 14.64 -15.93 -14.54
N GLY A 413 14.20 -16.59 -13.46
CA GLY A 413 13.69 -15.93 -12.26
C GLY A 413 12.41 -15.12 -12.51
N THR A 414 11.45 -15.68 -13.25
CA THR A 414 10.19 -15.05 -13.67
C THR A 414 8.98 -15.70 -13.01
N GLU A 415 9.14 -16.08 -11.74
CA GLU A 415 8.18 -16.90 -10.98
C GLU A 415 6.82 -16.25 -10.78
N GLU A 416 6.73 -14.93 -10.71
CA GLU A 416 5.46 -14.22 -10.59
C GLU A 416 4.70 -14.21 -11.92
N VAL A 417 5.40 -14.13 -13.05
CA VAL A 417 4.80 -14.28 -14.37
C VAL A 417 4.29 -15.71 -14.52
N ARG A 418 5.11 -16.70 -14.15
CA ARG A 418 4.66 -18.09 -14.11
C ARG A 418 3.45 -18.27 -13.21
N GLN A 419 3.44 -17.65 -12.04
CA GLN A 419 2.30 -17.70 -11.11
C GLN A 419 1.02 -17.20 -11.76
N TYR A 420 1.10 -16.09 -12.49
CA TYR A 420 -0.04 -15.48 -13.16
C TYR A 420 -0.72 -16.44 -14.15
N TYR A 421 0.07 -17.19 -14.94
CA TYR A 421 -0.46 -18.11 -15.94
C TYR A 421 -0.78 -19.50 -15.37
N ASP A 422 0.06 -20.02 -14.48
CA ASP A 422 0.03 -21.41 -14.04
C ASP A 422 -0.65 -21.58 -12.66
N LYS A 423 -1.01 -20.49 -11.99
CA LYS A 423 -1.74 -20.45 -10.70
C LYS A 423 -1.09 -21.25 -9.58
N THR A 424 0.24 -21.23 -9.55
CA THR A 424 1.05 -22.08 -8.68
C THR A 424 1.70 -21.31 -7.51
N TYR A 425 2.56 -21.95 -6.71
CA TYR A 425 3.31 -21.23 -5.67
C TYR A 425 4.52 -20.49 -6.25
N VAL A 426 4.79 -19.30 -5.70
CA VAL A 426 6.11 -18.67 -5.75
C VAL A 426 6.83 -19.04 -4.46
N VAL A 427 8.04 -19.59 -4.57
CA VAL A 427 8.91 -19.88 -3.43
C VAL A 427 10.21 -19.14 -3.65
N LYS A 428 10.39 -18.07 -2.88
CA LYS A 428 11.52 -17.14 -2.98
C LYS A 428 12.37 -17.26 -1.72
N ALA A 429 13.69 -17.26 -1.87
CA ALA A 429 14.64 -17.19 -0.77
C ALA A 429 15.56 -15.98 -0.91
N ARG A 430 16.04 -15.44 0.21
CA ARG A 430 17.09 -14.43 0.25
C ARG A 430 18.15 -14.84 1.27
N ILE A 431 19.40 -14.91 0.85
CA ILE A 431 20.53 -15.36 1.68
C ILE A 431 21.45 -14.19 2.02
N LYS A 432 21.74 -13.99 3.31
CA LYS A 432 22.70 -13.00 3.82
C LYS A 432 23.33 -13.49 5.12
N GLY A 433 24.65 -13.42 5.22
CA GLY A 433 25.37 -13.60 6.49
C GLY A 433 25.05 -14.90 7.25
N GLY A 434 24.99 -16.04 6.55
CA GLY A 434 24.65 -17.34 7.16
C GLY A 434 23.17 -17.51 7.52
N GLN A 435 22.29 -16.61 7.09
CA GLN A 435 20.85 -16.72 7.24
C GLN A 435 20.17 -16.76 5.89
N MET A 436 19.08 -17.53 5.80
CA MET A 436 18.19 -17.60 4.66
C MET A 436 16.77 -17.28 5.10
N SER A 437 16.18 -16.23 4.56
CA SER A 437 14.73 -16.02 4.66
C SER A 437 14.05 -16.70 3.47
N VAL A 438 12.94 -17.39 3.71
CA VAL A 438 12.09 -17.95 2.66
C VAL A 438 10.70 -17.34 2.75
N LEU A 439 10.10 -17.09 1.59
CA LEU A 439 8.71 -16.70 1.41
C LEU A 439 8.06 -17.67 0.42
N ALA A 440 6.89 -18.19 0.78
CA ALA A 440 5.96 -18.86 -0.13
C ALA A 440 4.60 -18.17 -0.14
N TYR A 441 4.00 -18.03 -1.32
CA TYR A 441 2.63 -17.54 -1.49
C TYR A 441 2.00 -18.08 -2.78
N ASN A 442 0.66 -18.15 -2.82
CA ASN A 442 -0.12 -18.46 -4.01
C ASN A 442 -1.47 -17.75 -3.96
N PHE A 443 -1.67 -16.73 -4.79
CA PHE A 443 -2.90 -15.96 -4.82
C PHE A 443 -4.16 -16.76 -5.25
N TRP A 444 -3.98 -17.98 -5.77
CA TRP A 444 -5.07 -18.90 -6.14
C TRP A 444 -5.15 -20.13 -5.24
N ALA A 445 -4.37 -20.21 -4.16
CA ALA A 445 -4.48 -21.32 -3.23
C ALA A 445 -5.82 -21.30 -2.48
N ASP A 446 -6.38 -22.49 -2.29
CA ASP A 446 -7.50 -22.69 -1.38
C ASP A 446 -7.04 -22.62 0.08
N ASN A 447 -8.00 -22.62 1.01
CA ASN A 447 -7.74 -22.62 2.46
C ASN A 447 -7.51 -24.03 3.03
N ILE A 448 -7.04 -24.98 2.23
CA ILE A 448 -6.68 -26.32 2.72
C ILE A 448 -5.19 -26.33 3.10
N ARG A 449 -4.90 -26.81 4.31
CA ARG A 449 -3.52 -26.92 4.81
C ARG A 449 -2.74 -27.95 3.99
N ARG A 450 -1.51 -27.60 3.62
CA ARG A 450 -0.57 -28.42 2.84
C ARG A 450 0.83 -28.32 3.42
N THR A 451 1.66 -29.30 3.12
CA THR A 451 3.10 -29.25 3.36
C THR A 451 3.80 -28.87 2.07
N LEU A 452 4.56 -27.78 2.11
CA LEU A 452 5.44 -27.34 1.03
C LEU A 452 6.87 -27.73 1.39
N GLU A 453 7.50 -28.55 0.55
CA GLU A 453 8.93 -28.84 0.64
C GLU A 453 9.67 -28.04 -0.42
N PHE A 454 10.82 -27.48 -0.10
CA PHE A 454 11.64 -26.72 -1.04
C PHE A 454 13.13 -27.04 -0.88
N ARG A 455 13.86 -27.00 -1.99
CA ARG A 455 15.31 -27.23 -2.01
C ARG A 455 16.07 -25.94 -1.73
N HIS A 456 17.20 -26.06 -1.03
CA HIS A 456 18.14 -24.94 -0.90
C HIS A 456 18.54 -24.44 -2.30
N PRO A 457 18.48 -23.13 -2.57
CA PRO A 457 18.58 -22.61 -3.94
C PRO A 457 19.93 -22.87 -4.61
N THR A 458 20.99 -23.03 -3.82
CA THR A 458 22.36 -23.31 -4.31
C THR A 458 22.88 -24.71 -3.95
N ASN A 459 22.09 -25.51 -3.22
CA ASN A 459 22.46 -26.89 -2.87
C ASN A 459 21.21 -27.77 -2.87
N SER A 460 20.87 -28.33 -4.04
CA SER A 460 19.65 -29.11 -4.22
C SER A 460 19.58 -30.39 -3.37
N GLY A 461 20.66 -30.80 -2.71
CA GLY A 461 20.69 -31.92 -1.77
C GLY A 461 20.06 -31.60 -0.41
N ILE A 462 19.91 -30.32 -0.06
CA ILE A 462 19.29 -29.89 1.20
C ILE A 462 17.83 -29.51 0.91
N THR A 463 16.91 -30.09 1.68
CA THR A 463 15.48 -29.83 1.59
C THR A 463 14.95 -29.32 2.93
N TYR A 464 14.10 -28.30 2.86
CA TYR A 464 13.37 -27.73 3.99
C TYR A 464 11.88 -27.91 3.76
N GLN A 465 11.08 -27.73 4.82
CA GLN A 465 9.63 -27.84 4.75
C GLN A 465 8.95 -26.73 5.54
N MET A 466 7.76 -26.33 5.08
CA MET A 466 6.88 -25.41 5.78
C MET A 466 5.42 -25.76 5.51
N ASP A 467 4.54 -25.43 6.46
CA ASP A 467 3.10 -25.56 6.26
C ASP A 467 2.54 -24.32 5.57
N VAL A 468 1.67 -24.54 4.59
CA VAL A 468 1.02 -23.50 3.80
C VAL A 468 -0.49 -23.70 3.76
N CYS A 469 -1.27 -22.62 3.80
CA CYS A 469 -2.73 -22.64 3.80
C CYS A 469 -3.31 -21.28 3.38
N GLY A 470 -4.13 -21.23 2.34
CA GLY A 470 -4.60 -19.95 1.78
C GLY A 470 -3.50 -19.25 1.00
N ILE A 471 -3.64 -17.94 0.82
CA ILE A 471 -2.81 -17.20 -0.16
C ILE A 471 -1.40 -16.85 0.30
N GLY A 472 -1.10 -16.96 1.60
CA GLY A 472 0.14 -16.50 2.22
C GLY A 472 -0.03 -15.14 2.93
N PRO A 473 1.07 -14.55 3.45
CA PRO A 473 2.46 -14.98 3.27
C PRO A 473 2.84 -16.12 4.23
N PHE A 474 3.55 -17.14 3.72
CA PHE A 474 4.23 -18.13 4.57
C PHE A 474 5.72 -17.83 4.55
N ALA A 475 6.27 -17.37 5.67
CA ALA A 475 7.65 -16.94 5.73
C ALA A 475 8.40 -17.56 6.91
N GLN A 476 9.68 -17.86 6.71
CA GLN A 476 10.56 -18.40 7.75
C GLN A 476 11.96 -17.81 7.62
N LEU A 477 12.68 -17.75 8.74
CA LEU A 477 14.11 -17.46 8.80
C LEU A 477 14.85 -18.74 9.21
N ILE A 478 15.86 -19.12 8.43
CA ILE A 478 16.64 -20.34 8.60
C ILE A 478 18.10 -19.93 8.83
N ASN A 479 18.74 -20.50 9.84
CA ASN A 479 20.19 -20.39 10.02
C ASN A 479 20.87 -21.51 9.21
N LEU A 480 21.82 -21.15 8.35
CA LEU A 480 22.50 -22.04 7.41
C LEU A 480 23.73 -22.71 8.00
#